data_AF-A0A6L7ZYE7-F1
#
_entry.id   AF-A0A6L7ZYE7-F1
#
_cell.length_a   1.000
_cell.length_b   1.000
_cell.length_c   1.000
_cell.angle_alpha   90.00
_cell.angle_beta   90.00
_cell.angle_gamma   90.00
#
_symmetry.space_group_name_H-M   'P 1'
#
loop_
_entity.id
_entity.type
_entity.pdbx_description
1 polymer ?
#
loop_
_entity_poly.entity_id
_entity_poly.type
_entity_poly.pdbx_seq_one_letter_code
_entity_poly.pdbx_strand_id
1 'polypeptide(L)' 'PRTSAQALNNATLPYTLAIADKGWRQALADDPHLMNGLNVHAGSITHAAVAESLGYEFRDPEEAIAH' A
#
# COMPACT_ATOMS: atom_id res chain seq x y z
N PRO A 1 -3.89 -15.80 20.64
CA PRO A 1 -3.91 -15.05 19.35
C PRO A 1 -5.13 -15.39 18.45
N ARG A 2 -6.34 -15.51 19.01
CA ARG A 2 -7.56 -15.82 18.23
C ARG A 2 -8.34 -14.56 17.87
N THR A 3 -8.63 -13.75 18.89
CA THR A 3 -9.38 -12.50 18.77
C THR A 3 -8.62 -11.46 17.94
N SER A 4 -7.31 -11.31 18.14
CA SER A 4 -6.49 -10.33 17.39
C SER A 4 -6.40 -10.66 15.89
N ALA A 5 -6.27 -11.93 15.53
CA ALA A 5 -6.25 -12.37 14.14
C ALA A 5 -7.60 -12.12 13.44
N GLN A 6 -8.71 -12.42 14.13
CA GLN A 6 -10.05 -12.14 13.59
C GLN A 6 -10.30 -10.64 13.42
N ALA A 7 -9.91 -9.82 14.39
CA ALA A 7 -10.03 -8.37 14.30
C ALA A 7 -9.20 -7.79 13.14
N LEU A 8 -7.96 -8.25 12.99
CA LEU A 8 -7.10 -7.83 11.89
C LEU A 8 -7.68 -8.24 10.53
N ASN A 9 -8.10 -9.50 10.39
CA ASN A 9 -8.71 -9.99 9.15
C ASN A 9 -9.95 -9.16 8.79
N ASN A 10 -10.83 -8.86 9.75
CA ASN A 10 -12.00 -8.03 9.48
C ASN A 10 -11.62 -6.63 9.00
N ALA A 11 -10.53 -6.06 9.50
CA ALA A 11 -10.03 -4.75 9.07
C ALA A 11 -9.33 -4.79 7.70
N THR A 12 -8.65 -5.89 7.34
CA THR A 12 -7.87 -6.00 6.10
C THR A 12 -8.61 -6.65 4.93
N LEU A 13 -9.70 -7.38 5.21
CA LEU A 13 -10.46 -8.12 4.21
C LEU A 13 -10.98 -7.23 3.06
N PRO A 14 -11.55 -6.03 3.30
CA PRO A 14 -12.02 -5.18 2.21
C PRO A 14 -10.91 -4.83 1.20
N TYR A 15 -9.72 -4.48 1.69
CA TYR A 15 -8.57 -4.16 0.83
C TYR A 15 -8.05 -5.38 0.08
N THR A 16 -8.03 -6.55 0.75
CA THR A 16 -7.58 -7.81 0.14
C THR A 16 -8.49 -8.20 -1.03
N LEU A 17 -9.81 -8.08 -0.85
CA LEU A 17 -10.78 -8.34 -1.92
C LEU A 17 -10.65 -7.33 -3.06
N ALA A 18 -10.49 -6.04 -2.75
CA ALA A 18 -10.30 -5.01 -3.77
C ALA A 18 -9.07 -5.28 -4.66
N ILE A 19 -7.95 -5.70 -4.05
CA ILE A 19 -6.73 -6.08 -4.78
C ILE A 19 -6.97 -7.34 -5.63
N ALA A 20 -7.68 -8.34 -5.08
CA ALA A 20 -7.95 -9.58 -5.81
C ALA A 20 -8.86 -9.35 -7.03
N ASP A 21 -9.88 -8.50 -6.90
CA ASP A 21 -10.87 -8.26 -7.95
C ASP A 21 -10.36 -7.30 -9.04
N LYS A 22 -9.62 -6.25 -8.65
CA LYS A 22 -9.22 -5.16 -9.54
C LYS A 22 -7.75 -5.20 -9.96
N GLY A 23 -6.94 -6.01 -9.29
CA GLY A 23 -5.49 -5.90 -9.34
C GLY A 23 -4.96 -4.73 -8.51
N TRP A 24 -3.67 -4.78 -8.19
CA TRP A 24 -3.03 -3.82 -7.27
C TRP A 24 -3.06 -2.37 -7.78
N ARG A 25 -2.81 -2.13 -9.07
CA ARG A 25 -2.71 -0.77 -9.64
C ARG A 25 -4.04 -0.02 -9.52
N GLN A 26 -5.13 -0.64 -9.96
CA GLN A 26 -6.45 -0.03 -9.88
C GLN A 26 -6.95 0.06 -8.44
N ALA A 27 -6.70 -0.96 -7.61
CA ALA A 27 -7.09 -0.93 -6.20
C ALA A 27 -6.42 0.22 -5.44
N LEU A 28 -5.13 0.49 -5.70
CA LEU A 28 -4.41 1.63 -5.12
C LEU A 28 -4.94 2.96 -5.65
N ALA A 29 -5.20 3.08 -6.95
CA ALA A 29 -5.73 4.32 -7.53
C ALA A 29 -7.15 4.66 -7.05
N ASP A 30 -7.97 3.66 -6.74
CA ASP A 30 -9.34 3.84 -6.26
C ASP A 30 -9.45 4.18 -4.77
N ASP A 31 -8.41 3.87 -3.97
CA ASP A 31 -8.46 3.97 -2.51
C ASP A 31 -7.21 4.67 -1.95
N PRO A 32 -7.32 5.97 -1.57
CA PRO A 32 -6.23 6.72 -0.97
C PRO A 32 -5.68 6.10 0.33
N HIS A 33 -6.50 5.40 1.11
CA HIS A 33 -6.03 4.72 2.32
C HIS A 33 -5.16 3.51 1.97
N LEU A 34 -5.52 2.78 0.92
CA LEU A 34 -4.68 1.71 0.41
C LEU A 34 -3.39 2.26 -0.22
N MET A 35 -3.48 3.35 -0.97
CA MET A 35 -2.33 4.06 -1.55
C MET A 35 -1.31 4.48 -0.49
N ASN A 36 -1.78 5.06 0.62
CA ASN A 36 -0.94 5.46 1.74
C ASN A 36 -0.19 4.27 2.40
N GLY A 37 -0.64 3.04 2.16
CA GLY A 37 0.04 1.82 2.60
C GLY A 37 1.20 1.38 1.71
N LEU A 38 1.35 1.94 0.50
CA LEU A 38 2.39 1.55 -0.44
C LEU A 38 3.76 2.08 0.02
N ASN A 39 4.67 1.17 0.33
CA ASN A 39 6.02 1.52 0.81
C ASN A 39 7.10 1.37 -0.26
N VAL A 40 6.97 0.38 -1.14
CA VAL A 40 7.96 0.04 -2.17
C VAL A 40 7.24 -0.36 -3.44
N HIS A 41 7.68 0.20 -4.57
CA HIS A 41 7.22 -0.22 -5.88
C HIS A 41 8.35 -0.12 -6.90
N ALA A 42 8.56 -1.18 -7.70
CA ALA A 42 9.53 -1.22 -8.80
C ALA A 42 10.95 -0.69 -8.45
N GLY A 43 11.42 -0.92 -7.23
CA GLY A 43 12.73 -0.46 -6.74
C GLY A 43 12.75 0.97 -6.17
N SER A 44 11.62 1.68 -6.18
CA SER A 44 11.45 2.99 -5.55
C SER A 44 10.83 2.88 -4.16
N ILE A 45 11.26 3.73 -3.22
CA ILE A 45 10.62 3.90 -1.92
C ILE A 45 9.53 4.97 -2.05
N THR A 46 8.28 4.58 -1.74
CA THR A 46 7.09 5.42 -1.94
C THR A 46 6.47 5.92 -0.63
N HIS A 47 7.11 5.64 0.50
CA HIS A 47 6.70 6.13 1.82
C HIS A 47 7.75 7.12 2.37
N ALA A 48 7.37 8.39 2.47
CA ALA A 48 8.29 9.49 2.80
C ALA A 48 9.11 9.25 4.08
N ALA A 49 8.45 8.83 5.17
CA ALA A 49 9.14 8.58 6.45
C ALA A 49 10.17 7.43 6.36
N VAL A 50 9.95 6.44 5.49
CA VAL A 50 10.88 5.32 5.31
C VAL A 50 12.08 5.78 4.50
N ALA A 51 11.86 6.54 3.43
CA ALA A 51 12.92 7.16 2.64
C ALA A 51 13.82 8.05 3.51
N GLU A 52 13.21 8.93 4.32
CA GLU A 52 13.92 9.81 5.25
C GLU A 52 14.74 9.02 6.28
N SER A 53 14.12 8.05 6.95
CA SER A 53 14.77 7.29 8.03
C SER A 53 15.96 6.44 7.54
N LEU A 54 15.95 6.02 6.29
CA LEU A 54 16.96 5.13 5.71
C LEU A 54 17.92 5.82 4.73
N GLY A 55 17.72 7.12 4.47
CA GLY A 55 18.55 7.89 3.54
C GLY A 55 18.35 7.53 2.06
N TYR A 56 17.14 7.08 1.69
CA TYR A 56 16.79 6.78 0.30
C TYR A 56 16.07 7.94 -0.38
N GLU A 57 16.06 7.92 -1.71
CA GLU A 57 15.22 8.82 -2.51
C GLU A 57 13.75 8.43 -2.36
N PHE A 58 12.91 9.43 -2.09
CA PHE A 58 11.46 9.29 -2.08
C PHE A 58 10.91 9.50 -3.49
N ARG A 59 10.01 8.61 -3.92
CA ARG A 59 9.20 8.77 -5.12
C ARG A 59 7.73 8.84 -4.75
N ASP A 60 6.99 9.75 -5.36
CA ASP A 60 5.55 9.84 -5.15
C ASP A 60 4.85 8.52 -5.53
N PRO A 61 3.97 7.96 -4.68
CA PRO A 61 3.29 6.69 -4.94
C PRO A 61 2.37 6.73 -6.17
N GLU A 62 1.69 7.85 -6.45
CA GLU A 62 0.81 7.96 -7.62
C GLU A 62 1.63 7.94 -8.91
N GLU A 63 2.74 8.68 -8.94
CA GLU A 63 3.70 8.63 -10.04
C GLU A 63 4.30 7.23 -10.19
N ALA A 64 4.65 6.58 -9.08
CA ALA A 64 5.29 5.27 -9.11
C ALA A 64 4.42 4.20 -9.76
N ILE A 65 3.10 4.21 -9.56
CA ILE A 65 2.20 3.18 -10.10
C ILE A 65 1.71 3.46 -11.53
N ALA A 66 1.91 4.69 -12.04
CA ALA A 66 1.50 5.10 -13.38
C ALA A 66 2.40 4.54 -14.50
N HIS A 67 3.61 4.09 -14.15
CA HIS A 67 4.57 3.43 -15.05
C HIS A 67 4.40 1.90 -15.06
#